data_AF-A0A0R1GR16-F1
#
_entry.id   AF-A0A0R1GR16-F1
#
_cell.length_a   1.000
_cell.length_b   1.000
_cell.length_c   1.000
_cell.angle_alpha   90.00
_cell.angle_beta   90.00
_cell.angle_gamma   90.00
#
_symmetry.space_group_name_H-M   'P 1'
#
loop_
_entity.id
_entity.type
_entity.pdbx_description
1 polymer ?
#
loop_
_entity_poly.entity_id
_entity_poly.type
_entity_poly.pdbx_seq_one_letter_code
_entity_poly.pdbx_strand_id
1 'polypeptide(L)'
;MVNPLTRGLRPELRSQIERENVIDFTKLQLEDVTRRIPTGEPELDWQSVVFIKNFRQTNLAADSVVVTMRDGFFRAALTPKALANLILMSTNMAWLNMGSYVKMLGLSEPLPIVSGKLRVVATEQPKHGGHNSWVGLQFVDNINAVWGKKQVRAQLDNGMEIIFSDSAARLRKKNDETLRIAHQMTTEFQYTQHHALSVDALLTQEEYDGQAAIEFHQRYLLVSGLNLMGISESQVDVTLLLKRLRQGNKEALHFDDERFQA
;
A
#
# COMPACT_ATOMS: atom_id res chain seq x y z
N MET A 1 32.05 0.03 0.42
CA MET A 1 30.84 0.35 -0.38
C MET A 1 30.03 1.37 0.39
N VAL A 2 29.50 2.42 -0.28
CA VAL A 2 28.61 3.40 0.35
C VAL A 2 27.26 2.74 0.62
N ASN A 3 26.77 2.78 1.85
CA ASN A 3 25.44 2.29 2.20
C ASN A 3 24.39 3.08 1.40
N PRO A 4 23.58 2.44 0.52
CA PRO A 4 22.56 3.14 -0.26
C PRO A 4 21.60 3.96 0.59
N LEU A 5 21.31 3.50 1.83
CA LEU A 5 20.40 4.17 2.74
C LEU A 5 20.88 5.53 3.22
N THR A 6 22.17 5.85 3.14
CA THR A 6 22.68 7.16 3.60
C THR A 6 22.85 8.17 2.46
N ARG A 7 22.53 7.77 1.21
CA ARG A 7 22.56 8.66 0.05
C ARG A 7 21.52 9.78 0.20
N GLY A 8 21.84 10.95 -0.34
CA GLY A 8 20.96 12.12 -0.32
C GLY A 8 20.92 12.88 1.01
N LEU A 9 21.72 12.48 1.99
CA LEU A 9 21.92 13.21 3.25
C LEU A 9 23.12 14.17 3.17
N ARG A 10 23.14 15.18 4.05
CA ARG A 10 24.33 16.00 4.34
C ARG A 10 25.49 15.11 4.83
N PRO A 11 26.76 15.44 4.49
CA PRO A 11 27.91 14.64 4.87
C PRO A 11 28.01 14.37 6.38
N GLU A 12 27.69 15.36 7.20
CA GLU A 12 27.83 15.28 8.66
C GLU A 12 26.88 14.24 9.25
N LEU A 13 25.59 14.31 8.87
CA LEU A 13 24.58 13.35 9.32
C LEU A 13 24.84 11.95 8.74
N ARG A 14 25.29 11.88 7.49
CA ARG A 14 25.68 10.62 6.86
C ARG A 14 26.79 9.94 7.63
N SER A 15 27.87 10.65 7.97
CA SER A 15 28.97 10.10 8.76
C SER A 15 28.57 9.72 10.18
N GLN A 16 27.57 10.39 10.75
CA GLN A 16 26.98 9.99 12.03
C GLN A 16 26.24 8.65 11.89
N ILE A 17 25.32 8.52 10.92
CA ILE A 17 24.53 7.30 10.70
C ILE A 17 25.44 6.12 10.34
N GLU A 18 26.47 6.32 9.50
CA GLU A 18 27.41 5.25 9.13
C GLU A 18 28.22 4.75 10.33
N ARG A 19 28.47 5.60 11.33
CA ARG A 19 29.18 5.25 12.57
C ARG A 19 28.28 4.57 13.60
N GLU A 20 27.08 5.10 13.80
CA GLU A 20 26.13 4.62 14.81
C GLU A 20 25.31 3.43 14.30
N ASN A 21 25.21 3.27 12.97
CA ASN A 21 24.32 2.34 12.28
C ASN A 21 22.83 2.51 12.68
N VAL A 22 22.45 3.76 13.01
CA VAL A 22 21.10 4.14 13.43
C VAL A 22 20.64 5.37 12.66
N ILE A 23 19.43 5.32 12.10
CA ILE A 23 18.72 6.47 11.54
C ILE A 23 17.65 6.93 12.55
N ASP A 24 17.85 8.09 13.16
CA ASP A 24 16.86 8.69 14.06
C ASP A 24 15.95 9.68 13.33
N PHE A 25 14.83 9.18 12.79
CA PHE A 25 13.82 10.00 12.13
C PHE A 25 13.16 11.01 13.07
N THR A 26 13.31 10.90 14.39
CA THR A 26 12.75 11.90 15.32
C THR A 26 13.60 13.16 15.40
N LYS A 27 14.88 13.06 15.02
CA LYS A 27 15.83 14.18 14.98
C LYS A 27 16.05 14.75 13.58
N LEU A 28 15.77 13.95 12.55
CA LEU A 28 15.94 14.35 11.14
C LEU A 28 15.22 15.68 10.85
N GLN A 29 15.97 16.63 10.31
CA GLN A 29 15.46 17.89 9.78
C GLN A 29 15.33 17.82 8.26
N LEU A 30 14.46 18.66 7.71
CA LEU A 30 14.22 18.70 6.27
C LEU A 30 15.48 19.08 5.49
N GLU A 31 16.28 19.96 6.07
CA GLU A 31 17.48 20.53 5.49
C GLU A 31 18.66 19.55 5.46
N ASP A 32 18.59 18.47 6.25
CA ASP A 32 19.57 17.37 6.25
C ASP A 32 19.52 16.55 4.96
N VAL A 33 18.44 16.66 4.18
CA VAL A 33 18.25 15.96 2.91
C VAL A 33 18.54 16.92 1.75
N THR A 34 19.62 16.64 1.02
CA THR A 34 20.15 17.49 -0.06
C THR A 34 19.54 17.15 -1.41
N ARG A 35 19.15 15.90 -1.63
CA ARG A 35 18.51 15.45 -2.88
C ARG A 35 17.03 15.86 -2.90
N ARG A 36 16.61 16.52 -3.97
CA ARG A 36 15.20 16.84 -4.24
C ARG A 36 14.79 16.22 -5.58
N ILE A 37 13.65 15.53 -5.59
CA ILE A 37 13.08 15.01 -6.84
C ILE A 37 12.06 16.02 -7.37
N PRO A 38 12.14 16.41 -8.66
CA PRO A 38 11.18 17.32 -9.27
C PRO A 38 9.75 16.77 -9.22
N THR A 39 8.76 17.67 -9.13
CA THR A 39 7.35 17.29 -9.21
C THR A 39 7.03 16.88 -10.66
N GLY A 40 6.51 15.67 -10.87
CA GLY A 40 6.04 15.21 -12.19
C GLY A 40 6.74 13.96 -12.72
N GLU A 41 7.91 13.62 -12.19
CA GLU A 41 8.61 12.36 -12.45
C GLU A 41 9.19 11.87 -11.14
N PRO A 42 8.86 10.63 -10.76
CA PRO A 42 9.88 9.62 -11.03
C PRO A 42 9.33 8.20 -11.24
N GLU A 43 10.02 7.44 -12.09
CA GLU A 43 10.14 5.98 -11.91
C GLU A 43 10.90 5.69 -10.60
N LEU A 44 10.28 5.98 -9.46
CA LEU A 44 10.79 5.56 -8.16
C LEU A 44 10.37 4.12 -7.93
N ASP A 45 11.30 3.35 -7.39
CA ASP A 45 10.99 2.01 -6.89
C ASP A 45 10.22 2.10 -5.58
N TRP A 46 8.91 2.31 -5.68
CA TRP A 46 7.99 2.37 -4.55
C TRP A 46 7.93 1.07 -3.74
N GLN A 47 8.35 -0.05 -4.31
CA GLN A 47 8.44 -1.34 -3.60
C GLN A 47 9.56 -1.30 -2.55
N SER A 48 10.56 -0.43 -2.75
CA SER A 48 11.73 -0.28 -1.89
C SER A 48 11.58 0.77 -0.77
N VAL A 49 10.38 1.33 -0.57
CA VAL A 49 10.12 2.36 0.46
C VAL A 49 10.34 1.80 1.87
N VAL A 50 11.23 2.47 2.62
CA VAL A 50 11.52 2.20 4.04
C VAL A 50 10.72 3.13 4.93
N PHE A 51 10.73 4.43 4.63
CA PHE A 51 10.04 5.42 5.46
C PHE A 51 9.62 6.64 4.64
N ILE A 52 8.49 7.23 5.01
CA ILE A 52 8.02 8.53 4.52
C ILE A 52 7.80 9.41 5.72
N LYS A 53 8.70 10.36 5.95
CA LYS A 53 8.60 11.32 7.04
C LYS A 53 7.80 12.53 6.60
N ASN A 54 6.76 12.82 7.37
CA ASN A 54 6.00 14.05 7.23
C ASN A 54 6.77 15.24 7.81
N PHE A 55 7.05 16.25 6.99
CA PHE A 55 7.57 17.56 7.42
C PHE A 55 6.57 18.70 7.22
N ARG A 56 5.37 18.41 6.70
CA ARG A 56 4.36 19.44 6.43
C ARG A 56 3.89 20.09 7.73
N GLN A 57 4.03 21.41 7.82
CA GLN A 57 3.34 22.21 8.83
C GLN A 57 2.01 22.72 8.28
N THR A 58 1.08 23.05 9.17
CA THR A 58 -0.22 23.62 8.79
C THR A 58 0.00 24.89 7.95
N ASN A 59 -0.71 25.01 6.82
CA ASN A 59 -0.61 26.13 5.87
C ASN A 59 0.72 26.30 5.12
N LEU A 60 1.65 25.34 5.21
CA LEU A 60 2.86 25.34 4.38
C LEU A 60 2.72 24.42 3.16
N ALA A 61 3.57 24.69 2.16
CA ALA A 61 3.74 23.86 0.98
C ALA A 61 4.08 22.42 1.39
N ALA A 62 3.67 21.46 0.56
CA ALA A 62 3.95 20.06 0.81
C ALA A 62 5.46 19.78 0.70
N ASP A 63 6.02 19.17 1.74
CA ASP A 63 7.40 18.73 1.75
C ASP A 63 7.49 17.47 2.63
N SER A 64 7.87 16.36 2.00
CA SER A 64 8.06 15.07 2.66
C SER A 64 9.44 14.55 2.33
N VAL A 65 10.02 13.82 3.28
CA VAL A 65 11.24 13.05 3.03
C VAL A 65 10.86 11.60 2.84
N VAL A 66 11.33 11.02 1.75
CA VAL A 66 11.17 9.59 1.47
C VAL A 66 12.54 8.94 1.57
N VAL A 67 12.56 7.74 2.14
CA VAL A 67 13.73 6.87 2.19
C VAL A 67 13.38 5.56 1.53
N THR A 68 14.21 5.14 0.57
CA THR A 68 14.09 3.82 -0.03
C THR A 68 15.40 3.04 0.10
N MET A 69 15.33 1.72 0.06
CA MET A 69 16.49 0.83 0.16
C MET A 69 17.49 1.05 -0.99
N ARG A 70 17.04 1.51 -2.16
CA ARG A 70 17.87 1.67 -3.36
C ARG A 70 18.39 3.09 -3.56
N ASP A 71 17.53 4.09 -3.35
CA ASP A 71 17.83 5.50 -3.65
C ASP A 71 18.31 6.31 -2.46
N GLY A 72 18.12 5.79 -1.23
CA GLY A 72 18.38 6.53 -0.01
C GLY A 72 17.34 7.63 0.21
N PHE A 73 17.79 8.78 0.75
CA PHE A 73 16.95 9.91 1.11
C PHE A 73 16.71 10.85 -0.06
N PHE A 74 15.48 11.34 -0.19
CA PHE A 74 15.15 12.46 -1.05
C PHE A 74 13.92 13.22 -0.57
N ARG A 75 13.85 14.49 -0.96
CA ARG A 75 12.69 15.37 -0.73
C ARG A 75 11.71 15.27 -1.89
N ALA A 76 10.44 15.21 -1.56
CA ALA A 76 9.33 15.26 -2.49
C ALA A 76 8.38 16.40 -2.11
N ALA A 77 8.00 17.21 -3.09
CA ALA A 77 7.03 18.30 -2.94
C ALA A 77 5.58 17.79 -2.89
N LEU A 78 5.36 16.70 -2.17
CA LEU A 78 4.09 15.99 -2.04
C LEU A 78 3.81 15.68 -0.57
N THR A 79 2.53 15.58 -0.22
CA THR A 79 2.14 15.17 1.14
C THR A 79 2.36 13.67 1.33
N PRO A 80 2.54 13.18 2.57
CA PRO A 80 2.66 11.74 2.81
C PRO A 80 1.46 10.94 2.29
N LYS A 81 0.25 11.51 2.35
CA LYS A 81 -0.96 10.89 1.76
C LYS A 81 -0.90 10.83 0.23
N ALA A 82 -0.41 11.89 -0.42
CA ALA A 82 -0.23 11.89 -1.87
C ALA A 82 0.84 10.87 -2.30
N LEU A 83 1.93 10.75 -1.54
CA LEU A 83 2.94 9.70 -1.76
C LEU A 83 2.38 8.30 -1.54
N ALA A 84 1.57 8.09 -0.49
CA ALA A 84 0.88 6.82 -0.26
C ALA A 84 -0.06 6.46 -1.42
N ASN A 85 -0.75 7.44 -2.01
CA ASN A 85 -1.54 7.23 -3.22
C ASN A 85 -0.68 6.85 -4.42
N LEU A 86 0.48 7.50 -4.64
CA LEU A 86 1.41 7.14 -5.72
C LEU A 86 1.95 5.72 -5.55
N ILE A 87 2.32 5.34 -4.31
CA ILE A 87 2.72 3.97 -3.99
C ILE A 87 1.59 3.01 -4.35
N LEU A 88 0.35 3.29 -3.95
CA LEU A 88 -0.78 2.43 -4.26
C LEU A 88 -1.06 2.35 -5.77
N MET A 89 -0.95 3.47 -6.51
CA MET A 89 -1.08 3.53 -7.97
C MET A 89 0.01 2.75 -8.70
N SER A 90 1.17 2.53 -8.07
CA SER A 90 2.23 1.65 -8.60
C SER A 90 1.92 0.15 -8.42
N THR A 91 0.78 -0.18 -7.82
CA THR A 91 0.28 -1.54 -7.60
C THR A 91 -1.03 -1.77 -8.34
N ASN A 92 -1.48 -3.02 -8.42
CA ASN A 92 -2.80 -3.37 -8.96
C ASN A 92 -3.93 -3.21 -7.91
N MET A 93 -3.65 -2.60 -6.76
CA MET A 93 -4.59 -2.48 -5.64
C MET A 93 -5.15 -1.06 -5.56
N ALA A 94 -6.43 -0.91 -5.20
CA ALA A 94 -7.03 0.35 -4.81
C ALA A 94 -7.34 0.40 -3.31
N TRP A 95 -7.62 1.60 -2.79
CA TRP A 95 -7.98 1.78 -1.37
C TRP A 95 -9.24 1.00 -1.01
N LEU A 96 -10.15 0.86 -1.97
CA LEU A 96 -11.35 0.04 -1.81
C LEU A 96 -10.97 -1.41 -1.50
N ASN A 97 -10.08 -2.03 -2.28
CA ASN A 97 -9.62 -3.40 -2.06
C ASN A 97 -8.96 -3.57 -0.68
N MET A 98 -8.09 -2.64 -0.28
CA MET A 98 -7.46 -2.66 1.04
C MET A 98 -8.50 -2.57 2.17
N GLY A 99 -9.50 -1.70 2.00
CA GLY A 99 -10.64 -1.60 2.91
C GLY A 99 -11.46 -2.88 2.98
N SER A 100 -11.64 -3.59 1.87
CA SER A 100 -12.30 -4.91 1.84
C SER A 100 -11.55 -5.93 2.67
N TYR A 101 -10.23 -6.07 2.48
CA TYR A 101 -9.41 -7.02 3.25
C TYR A 101 -9.42 -6.69 4.74
N VAL A 102 -9.26 -5.41 5.10
CA VAL A 102 -9.31 -4.97 6.50
C VAL A 102 -10.65 -5.34 7.15
N LYS A 103 -11.77 -5.09 6.47
CA LYS A 103 -13.10 -5.45 6.99
C LYS A 103 -13.32 -6.96 7.07
N MET A 104 -13.02 -7.68 5.99
CA MET A 104 -13.18 -9.14 5.90
C MET A 104 -12.39 -9.86 7.00
N LEU A 105 -11.16 -9.42 7.28
CA LEU A 105 -10.27 -10.03 8.26
C LEU A 105 -10.44 -9.47 9.68
N GLY A 106 -11.34 -8.50 9.87
CA GLY A 106 -11.59 -7.85 11.17
C GLY A 106 -10.39 -7.07 11.71
N LEU A 107 -9.63 -6.40 10.83
CA LEU A 107 -8.39 -5.69 11.17
C LEU A 107 -8.66 -4.24 11.57
N SER A 108 -7.70 -3.63 12.27
CA SER A 108 -7.84 -2.24 12.72
C SER A 108 -7.49 -1.21 11.64
N GLU A 109 -8.01 0.01 11.78
CA GLU A 109 -7.51 1.20 11.08
C GLU A 109 -6.17 1.69 11.69
N PRO A 110 -5.37 2.53 11.01
CA PRO A 110 -5.51 2.97 9.62
C PRO A 110 -5.24 1.86 8.60
N LEU A 111 -5.84 1.98 7.41
CA LEU A 111 -5.63 1.07 6.27
C LEU A 111 -4.13 0.97 5.89
N PRO A 112 -3.58 -0.25 5.83
CA PRO A 112 -2.24 -0.48 5.29
C PRO A 112 -2.27 -0.50 3.75
N ILE A 113 -1.10 -0.36 3.12
CA ILE A 113 -0.88 -0.69 1.72
C ILE A 113 -0.15 -2.03 1.68
N VAL A 114 -0.80 -3.05 1.13
CA VAL A 114 -0.23 -4.39 0.97
C VAL A 114 -0.36 -4.83 -0.48
N SER A 115 0.75 -5.20 -1.12
CA SER A 115 0.77 -5.75 -2.48
C SER A 115 2.05 -6.53 -2.70
N GLY A 116 1.95 -7.86 -2.88
CA GLY A 116 3.12 -8.73 -2.97
C GLY A 116 4.01 -8.59 -1.72
N LYS A 117 5.25 -8.14 -1.89
CA LYS A 117 6.19 -7.90 -0.78
C LYS A 117 6.00 -6.54 -0.11
N LEU A 118 5.38 -5.57 -0.78
CA LEU A 118 5.17 -4.23 -0.24
C LEU A 118 4.20 -4.29 0.95
N ARG A 119 4.62 -3.76 2.10
CA ARG A 119 3.80 -3.67 3.31
C ARG A 119 4.06 -2.33 4.01
N VAL A 120 3.25 -1.32 3.71
CA VAL A 120 3.44 0.04 4.25
C VAL A 120 2.29 0.41 5.17
N VAL A 121 2.61 0.97 6.35
CA VAL A 121 1.61 1.38 7.34
C VAL A 121 1.84 2.81 7.81
N ALA A 122 0.76 3.50 8.16
CA ALA A 122 0.85 4.81 8.79
C ALA A 122 1.27 4.69 10.27
N THR A 123 2.11 5.64 10.71
CA THR A 123 2.55 5.81 12.11
C THR A 123 1.45 6.42 12.99
N GLU A 124 1.56 6.28 14.32
CA GLU A 124 0.53 6.76 15.25
C GLU A 124 0.46 8.28 15.40
N GLN A 125 1.61 8.96 15.48
CA GLN A 125 1.72 10.30 16.08
C GLN A 125 3.06 11.00 15.78
N PRO A 126 3.13 12.36 15.84
CA PRO A 126 2.03 13.32 15.70
C PRO A 126 1.74 13.62 14.23
N LYS A 127 0.46 13.91 13.93
CA LYS A 127 0.06 14.45 12.62
C LYS A 127 0.49 15.91 12.52
N HIS A 128 1.50 16.19 11.72
CA HIS A 128 1.81 17.58 11.33
C HIS A 128 1.05 17.96 10.05
N GLY A 129 0.43 19.13 10.03
CA GLY A 129 -0.35 19.58 8.87
C GLY A 129 -1.42 18.58 8.40
N GLY A 130 -1.96 17.75 9.30
CA GLY A 130 -3.01 16.76 9.02
C GLY A 130 -2.55 15.41 8.44
N HIS A 131 -1.25 15.13 8.33
CA HIS A 131 -0.74 13.90 7.72
C HIS A 131 0.09 13.05 8.68
N ASN A 132 0.04 11.72 8.52
CA ASN A 132 0.91 10.77 9.22
C ASN A 132 2.20 10.52 8.42
N SER A 133 3.28 10.18 9.11
CA SER A 133 4.42 9.51 8.49
C SER A 133 4.07 8.04 8.20
N TRP A 134 4.80 7.39 7.29
CA TRP A 134 4.59 5.99 6.92
C TRP A 134 5.88 5.19 7.03
N VAL A 135 5.76 3.90 7.33
CA VAL A 135 6.89 2.96 7.45
C VAL A 135 6.63 1.71 6.61
N GLY A 136 7.65 1.29 5.88
CA GLY A 136 7.69 0.01 5.16
C GLY A 136 8.11 -1.11 6.10
N LEU A 137 7.16 -1.97 6.45
CA LEU A 137 7.36 -3.11 7.34
C LEU A 137 8.01 -4.30 6.63
N GLN A 138 8.09 -4.28 5.30
CA GLN A 138 8.70 -5.35 4.53
C GLN A 138 10.21 -5.52 4.75
N PHE A 139 10.86 -4.47 5.26
CA PHE A 139 12.29 -4.49 5.60
C PHE A 139 12.53 -4.59 7.11
N VAL A 140 11.48 -4.69 7.94
CA VAL A 140 11.60 -4.69 9.40
C VAL A 140 11.70 -6.12 9.91
N ASP A 141 12.84 -6.46 10.50
CA ASP A 141 13.10 -7.77 11.11
C ASP A 141 12.67 -7.81 12.58
N ASN A 142 12.95 -6.75 13.33
CA ASN A 142 12.66 -6.69 14.76
C ASN A 142 12.09 -5.32 15.17
N ILE A 143 11.15 -5.32 16.10
CA ILE A 143 10.48 -4.13 16.62
C ILE A 143 10.71 -4.06 18.12
N ASN A 144 11.48 -3.08 18.58
CA ASN A 144 11.79 -2.84 19.99
C ASN A 144 11.17 -1.53 20.50
N ALA A 145 10.71 -1.54 21.74
CA ALA A 145 10.25 -0.32 22.41
C ALA A 145 11.45 0.49 22.89
N VAL A 146 11.39 1.81 22.74
CA VAL A 146 12.34 2.71 23.41
C VAL A 146 11.77 3.05 24.79
N TRP A 147 12.43 2.62 25.86
CA TRP A 147 11.93 2.80 27.23
C TRP A 147 11.60 4.27 27.51
N GLY A 148 10.38 4.52 28.00
CA GLY A 148 9.98 5.83 28.52
C GLY A 148 9.66 6.87 27.45
N LYS A 149 9.64 6.48 26.16
CA LYS A 149 9.29 7.36 25.04
C LYS A 149 8.23 6.70 24.17
N LYS A 150 7.36 7.50 23.54
CA LYS A 150 6.45 7.05 22.48
C LYS A 150 7.23 6.92 21.15
N GLN A 151 8.25 6.06 21.17
CA GLN A 151 9.17 5.81 20.09
C GLN A 151 9.41 4.31 19.94
N VAL A 152 9.65 3.91 18.70
CA VAL A 152 10.03 2.55 18.34
C VAL A 152 11.44 2.58 17.75
N ARG A 153 12.23 1.56 18.09
CA ARG A 153 13.47 1.22 17.43
C ARG A 153 13.24 -0.07 16.63
N ALA A 154 13.23 0.03 15.31
CA ALA A 154 13.05 -1.10 14.42
C ALA A 154 14.40 -1.46 13.76
N GLN A 155 14.75 -2.73 13.79
CA GLN A 155 15.92 -3.26 13.07
C GLN A 155 15.50 -3.65 11.66
N LEU A 156 16.26 -3.19 10.67
CA LEU A 156 16.07 -3.54 9.27
C LEU A 156 16.81 -4.84 8.92
N ASP A 157 16.40 -5.48 7.82
CA ASP A 157 17.00 -6.71 7.26
C ASP A 157 18.51 -6.61 6.97
N ASN A 158 18.99 -5.42 6.68
CA ASN A 158 20.40 -5.13 6.46
C ASN A 158 21.18 -4.83 7.75
N GLY A 159 20.55 -5.00 8.92
CA GLY A 159 21.14 -4.79 10.25
C GLY A 159 21.15 -3.33 10.72
N MET A 160 20.70 -2.36 9.93
CA MET A 160 20.58 -0.95 10.35
C MET A 160 19.37 -0.76 11.26
N GLU A 161 19.47 0.11 12.26
CA GLU A 161 18.32 0.47 13.10
C GLU A 161 17.67 1.78 12.64
N ILE A 162 16.34 1.85 12.72
CA ILE A 162 15.59 3.09 12.53
C ILE A 162 14.80 3.43 13.80
N ILE A 163 14.79 4.71 14.19
CA ILE A 163 14.03 5.21 15.32
C ILE A 163 12.98 6.21 14.83
N PHE A 164 11.71 5.98 15.17
CA PHE A 164 10.62 6.87 14.81
C PHE A 164 9.51 6.89 15.86
N SER A 165 8.64 7.90 15.79
CA SER A 165 7.53 8.09 16.73
C SER A 165 6.41 7.10 16.47
N ASP A 166 6.24 6.15 17.39
CA ASP A 166 5.29 5.05 17.29
C ASP A 166 5.20 4.31 18.64
N SER A 167 4.30 3.34 18.80
CA SER A 167 4.29 2.40 19.91
C SER A 167 4.61 0.99 19.43
N ALA A 168 5.53 0.30 20.11
CA ALA A 168 5.96 -1.04 19.69
C ALA A 168 4.78 -2.04 19.63
N ALA A 169 3.83 -1.92 20.56
CA ALA A 169 2.63 -2.75 20.58
C ALA A 169 1.75 -2.52 19.33
N ARG A 170 1.50 -1.25 18.94
CA ARG A 170 0.71 -0.99 17.73
C ARG A 170 1.47 -1.42 16.48
N LEU A 171 2.76 -1.13 16.39
CA LEU A 171 3.54 -1.47 15.21
C LEU A 171 3.63 -2.99 15.00
N ARG A 172 3.83 -3.77 16.07
CA ARG A 172 3.80 -5.24 16.01
C ARG A 172 2.43 -5.74 15.55
N LYS A 173 1.34 -5.25 16.17
CA LYS A 173 -0.02 -5.56 15.73
C LYS A 173 -0.22 -5.26 14.25
N LYS A 174 0.23 -4.09 13.78
CA LYS A 174 0.12 -3.69 12.37
C LYS A 174 0.95 -4.57 11.45
N ASN A 175 2.14 -4.99 11.87
CA ASN A 175 2.94 -5.96 11.13
C ASN A 175 2.19 -7.27 10.94
N ASP A 176 1.62 -7.83 12.01
CA ASP A 176 0.83 -9.06 11.96
C ASP A 176 -0.41 -8.90 11.06
N GLU A 177 -1.12 -7.78 11.16
CA GLU A 177 -2.25 -7.46 10.28
C GLU A 177 -1.83 -7.43 8.80
N THR A 178 -0.71 -6.80 8.46
CA THR A 178 -0.21 -6.78 7.07
C THR A 178 0.19 -8.15 6.56
N LEU A 179 0.77 -9.00 7.42
CA LEU A 179 1.12 -10.38 7.09
C LEU A 179 -0.14 -11.22 6.82
N ARG A 180 -1.20 -11.03 7.60
CA ARG A 180 -2.50 -11.68 7.37
C ARG A 180 -3.11 -11.28 6.02
N ILE A 181 -3.06 -10.00 5.67
CA ILE A 181 -3.51 -9.53 4.34
C ILE A 181 -2.65 -10.16 3.24
N ALA A 182 -1.32 -10.12 3.36
CA ALA A 182 -0.42 -10.69 2.36
C ALA A 182 -0.63 -12.20 2.18
N HIS A 183 -0.87 -12.93 3.28
CA HIS A 183 -1.20 -14.35 3.24
C HIS A 183 -2.52 -14.58 2.50
N GLN A 184 -3.58 -13.84 2.84
CA GLN A 184 -4.87 -13.95 2.16
C GLN A 184 -4.76 -13.68 0.65
N MET A 185 -4.07 -12.61 0.26
CA MET A 185 -3.83 -12.28 -1.15
C MET A 185 -3.06 -13.40 -1.86
N THR A 186 -2.08 -14.01 -1.18
CA THR A 186 -1.31 -15.14 -1.73
C THR A 186 -2.20 -16.37 -1.92
N THR A 187 -3.04 -16.69 -0.94
CA THR A 187 -3.99 -17.81 -1.02
C THR A 187 -4.99 -17.60 -2.16
N GLU A 188 -5.56 -16.41 -2.29
CA GLU A 188 -6.47 -16.07 -3.38
C GLU A 188 -5.78 -16.14 -4.76
N PHE A 189 -4.53 -15.69 -4.85
CA PHE A 189 -3.73 -15.81 -6.07
C PHE A 189 -3.45 -17.26 -6.43
N GLN A 190 -3.00 -18.08 -5.47
CA GLN A 190 -2.76 -19.51 -5.67
C GLN A 190 -4.04 -20.23 -6.07
N TYR A 191 -5.14 -19.95 -5.39
CA TYR A 191 -6.46 -20.46 -5.73
C TYR A 191 -6.83 -20.09 -7.17
N THR A 192 -6.71 -18.81 -7.53
CA THR A 192 -7.00 -18.35 -8.89
C THR A 192 -6.08 -18.98 -9.92
N GLN A 193 -4.79 -19.18 -9.62
CA GLN A 193 -3.84 -19.84 -10.52
C GLN A 193 -4.14 -21.33 -10.68
N HIS A 194 -4.37 -22.06 -9.58
CA HIS A 194 -4.78 -23.47 -9.64
C HIS A 194 -6.07 -23.61 -10.42
N HIS A 195 -7.01 -22.69 -10.24
CA HIS A 195 -8.27 -22.74 -10.97
C HIS A 195 -8.15 -22.27 -12.42
N ALA A 196 -7.33 -21.28 -12.73
CA ALA A 196 -7.06 -20.83 -14.11
C ALA A 196 -6.28 -21.88 -14.90
N LEU A 197 -5.30 -22.54 -14.29
CA LEU A 197 -4.61 -23.71 -14.85
C LEU A 197 -5.55 -24.92 -14.95
N SER A 198 -6.54 -25.01 -14.06
CA SER A 198 -7.61 -25.99 -14.20
C SER A 198 -8.65 -25.59 -15.23
N VAL A 199 -8.76 -24.35 -15.73
CA VAL A 199 -9.72 -24.03 -16.81
C VAL A 199 -9.35 -24.76 -18.11
N ASP A 200 -8.06 -24.99 -18.37
CA ASP A 200 -7.59 -25.87 -19.45
C ASP A 200 -7.84 -27.37 -19.13
N ALA A 201 -8.03 -27.73 -17.86
CA ALA A 201 -8.36 -29.09 -17.40
C ALA A 201 -9.86 -29.30 -17.04
N LEU A 202 -10.67 -28.24 -17.01
CA LEU A 202 -12.08 -28.19 -16.59
C LEU A 202 -13.01 -28.39 -17.78
N LEU A 203 -12.47 -28.66 -18.98
CA LEU A 203 -13.26 -29.24 -20.06
C LEU A 203 -13.68 -30.69 -19.79
N THR A 204 -13.31 -31.30 -18.66
CA THR A 204 -13.60 -32.73 -18.41
C THR A 204 -14.05 -33.17 -17.02
N GLN A 205 -14.19 -32.33 -15.99
CA GLN A 205 -14.72 -32.83 -14.70
C GLN A 205 -15.71 -31.89 -14.00
N GLU A 206 -16.88 -32.46 -13.71
CA GLU A 206 -17.98 -31.92 -12.92
C GLU A 206 -17.58 -31.66 -11.46
N GLU A 207 -18.23 -30.65 -10.90
CA GLU A 207 -18.36 -30.29 -9.47
C GLU A 207 -17.15 -29.66 -8.77
N TYR A 208 -16.77 -28.49 -9.27
CA TYR A 208 -16.20 -27.42 -8.44
C TYR A 208 -17.00 -26.12 -8.62
N ASP A 209 -17.68 -25.64 -7.58
CA ASP A 209 -18.48 -24.41 -7.63
C ASP A 209 -17.59 -23.15 -7.49
N GLY A 210 -16.61 -23.02 -8.39
CA GLY A 210 -15.85 -21.77 -8.55
C GLY A 210 -16.73 -20.59 -8.98
N GLN A 211 -17.96 -20.88 -9.42
CA GLN A 211 -18.96 -19.90 -9.80
C GLN A 211 -19.46 -19.10 -8.57
N ALA A 212 -19.58 -19.73 -7.40
CA ALA A 212 -19.94 -19.05 -6.15
C ALA A 212 -18.89 -18.03 -5.68
N ALA A 213 -17.60 -18.34 -5.79
CA ALA A 213 -16.52 -17.42 -5.41
C ALA A 213 -16.43 -16.21 -6.36
N ILE A 214 -16.57 -16.45 -7.67
CA ILE A 214 -16.64 -15.40 -8.69
C ILE A 214 -17.89 -14.54 -8.47
N GLU A 215 -19.02 -15.14 -8.10
CA GLU A 215 -20.25 -14.43 -7.81
C GLU A 215 -20.14 -13.51 -6.61
N PHE A 216 -19.51 -13.98 -5.52
CA PHE A 216 -19.27 -13.16 -4.34
C PHE A 216 -18.42 -11.93 -4.67
N HIS A 217 -17.32 -12.10 -5.40
CA HIS A 217 -16.43 -11.00 -5.75
C HIS A 217 -17.10 -9.98 -6.69
N GLN A 218 -17.79 -10.45 -7.73
CA GLN A 218 -18.51 -9.59 -8.66
C GLN A 218 -19.64 -8.81 -7.98
N ARG A 219 -20.39 -9.47 -7.07
CA ARG A 219 -21.43 -8.82 -6.26
C ARG A 219 -20.85 -7.73 -5.39
N TYR A 220 -19.76 -8.02 -4.70
CA TYR A 220 -19.10 -7.05 -3.83
C TYR A 220 -18.65 -5.79 -4.58
N LEU A 221 -18.04 -5.95 -5.76
CA LEU A 221 -17.60 -4.83 -6.61
C LEU A 221 -18.79 -3.99 -7.12
N LEU A 222 -19.85 -4.65 -7.60
CA LEU A 222 -21.05 -3.97 -8.09
C LEU A 222 -21.73 -3.14 -6.99
N VAL A 223 -21.92 -3.73 -5.82
CA VAL A 223 -22.56 -3.07 -4.66
C VAL A 223 -21.72 -1.88 -4.19
N SER A 224 -20.41 -2.03 -4.17
CA SER A 224 -19.49 -0.94 -3.83
C SER A 224 -19.59 0.21 -4.83
N GLY A 225 -19.70 -0.09 -6.13
CA GLY A 225 -19.90 0.91 -7.19
C GLY A 225 -21.24 1.63 -7.10
N LEU A 226 -22.34 0.91 -6.84
CA LEU A 226 -23.68 1.49 -6.66
C LEU A 226 -23.73 2.45 -5.47
N ASN A 227 -23.12 2.07 -4.34
CA ASN A 227 -23.04 2.94 -3.16
C ASN A 227 -22.27 4.23 -3.43
N LEU A 228 -21.20 4.20 -4.26
CA LEU A 228 -20.47 5.39 -4.67
C LEU A 228 -21.31 6.33 -5.55
N MET A 229 -22.28 5.80 -6.27
CA MET A 229 -23.25 6.56 -7.07
C MET A 229 -24.47 7.02 -6.25
N GLY A 230 -24.50 6.75 -4.94
CA GLY A 230 -25.64 7.09 -4.07
C GLY A 230 -26.85 6.18 -4.24
N ILE A 231 -26.67 5.00 -4.85
CA ILE A 231 -27.72 4.01 -5.09
C ILE A 231 -27.60 2.90 -4.05
N SER A 232 -28.63 2.75 -3.22
CA SER A 232 -28.75 1.67 -2.23
C SER A 232 -29.06 0.34 -2.90
N GLU A 233 -28.57 -0.77 -2.33
CA GLU A 233 -28.94 -2.13 -2.76
C GLU A 233 -30.45 -2.36 -2.77
N SER A 234 -31.19 -1.70 -1.88
CA SER A 234 -32.66 -1.81 -1.84
C SER A 234 -33.36 -1.17 -3.05
N GLN A 235 -32.65 -0.38 -3.84
CA GLN A 235 -33.17 0.36 -4.99
C GLN A 235 -32.91 -0.37 -6.32
N VAL A 236 -32.11 -1.44 -6.33
CA VAL A 236 -31.69 -2.14 -7.55
C VAL A 236 -31.60 -3.64 -7.34
N ASP A 237 -32.01 -4.40 -8.35
CA ASP A 237 -31.82 -5.84 -8.37
C ASP A 237 -30.36 -6.18 -8.71
N VAL A 238 -29.55 -6.33 -7.67
CA VAL A 238 -28.12 -6.67 -7.77
C VAL A 238 -27.91 -7.98 -8.54
N THR A 239 -28.78 -8.96 -8.37
CA THR A 239 -28.70 -10.26 -9.05
C THR A 239 -28.93 -10.11 -10.56
N LEU A 240 -29.95 -9.34 -10.95
CA LEU A 240 -30.22 -9.03 -12.35
C LEU A 240 -29.11 -8.21 -13.00
N LEU A 241 -28.54 -7.24 -12.29
CA LEU A 241 -27.41 -6.43 -12.76
C LEU A 241 -26.15 -7.28 -12.98
N LEU A 242 -25.83 -8.19 -12.06
CA LEU A 242 -24.73 -9.14 -12.24
C LEU A 242 -24.96 -10.04 -13.45
N LYS A 243 -26.18 -10.53 -13.63
CA LYS A 243 -26.54 -11.33 -14.82
C LYS A 243 -26.31 -10.54 -16.11
N ARG A 244 -26.72 -9.26 -16.16
CA ARG A 244 -26.49 -8.38 -17.32
C ARG A 244 -25.01 -8.09 -17.55
N LEU A 245 -24.22 -7.86 -16.49
CA LEU A 245 -22.77 -7.68 -16.59
C LEU A 245 -22.08 -8.93 -17.13
N ARG A 246 -22.46 -10.12 -16.65
CA ARG A 246 -21.93 -11.41 -17.13
C ARG A 246 -22.29 -11.70 -18.57
N GLN A 247 -23.49 -11.31 -19.00
CA GLN A 247 -23.90 -11.43 -20.40
C GLN A 247 -23.13 -10.49 -21.33
N GLY A 248 -22.42 -9.50 -20.76
CA GLY A 248 -21.73 -8.45 -21.48
C GLY A 248 -22.71 -7.50 -22.19
N ASN A 249 -22.23 -6.31 -22.56
CA ASN A 249 -22.95 -5.52 -23.54
C ASN A 249 -22.57 -6.01 -24.94
N LYS A 250 -23.37 -6.92 -25.51
CA LYS A 250 -23.15 -7.43 -26.87
C LYS A 250 -23.23 -6.34 -27.95
N GLU A 251 -23.86 -5.20 -27.65
CA GLU A 251 -23.91 -4.05 -28.58
C GLU A 251 -22.57 -3.32 -28.69
N ALA A 252 -21.69 -3.45 -27.69
CA ALA A 252 -20.36 -2.82 -27.68
C ALA A 252 -19.28 -3.65 -28.41
N LEU A 253 -19.59 -4.90 -28.78
CA LEU A 253 -18.67 -5.81 -29.49
C LEU A 253 -18.85 -5.80 -31.01
N HIS A 254 -19.86 -5.09 -31.52
CA HIS A 254 -20.03 -4.84 -32.95
C HIS A 254 -19.40 -3.50 -33.31
N PHE A 255 -18.44 -3.51 -34.23
CA PHE A 255 -17.99 -2.30 -34.91
C PHE A 255 -19.17 -1.71 -35.70
N ASP A 256 -19.17 -0.38 -35.91
CA ASP A 256 -20.32 0.34 -36.49
C ASP A 256 -20.74 -0.18 -37.88
N ASP A 257 -19.87 -0.90 -38.59
CA ASP A 257 -20.10 -1.53 -39.88
C ASP A 257 -20.90 -2.84 -39.82
N GLU A 258 -21.01 -3.49 -38.66
CA GLU A 258 -21.81 -4.71 -38.48
C GLU A 258 -23.28 -4.42 -38.07
N ARG A 259 -23.66 -3.14 -37.95
CA ARG A 259 -25.00 -2.73 -37.49
C ARG A 259 -26.06 -2.60 -38.59
N PHE A 260 -25.69 -2.85 -39.86
CA PHE A 260 -26.59 -2.71 -41.02
C PHE A 260 -26.53 -3.91 -41.98
N GLN A 261 -26.78 -5.12 -41.48
CA GLN A 261 -27.28 -6.22 -42.33
C GLN A 261 -28.36 -7.00 -41.59
N ALA A 262 -29.61 -6.53 -41.73
CA ALA A 262 -30.83 -7.29 -41.53
C ALA A 262 -31.83 -6.88 -42.61
#